data_AF-A0A9W6GDS7-F1
#
_entry.id   AF-A0A9W6GDS7-F1
#
_cell.length_a   1.000
_cell.length_b   1.000
_cell.length_c   1.000
_cell.angle_alpha   90.00
_cell.angle_beta   90.00
_cell.angle_gamma   90.00
#
_symmetry.space_group_name_H-M   'P 1'
#
loop_
_entity.id
_entity.type
_entity.pdbx_description
1 polymer ?
#
loop_
_entity_poly.entity_id
_entity_poly.type
_entity_poly.pdbx_seq_one_letter_code
_entity_poly.pdbx_strand_id
1 'polypeptide(L)'
;MSNSSGDLPWWAYVLCLIVVGVGIYFAWRARQKKIAMFRAWAAQYGFHYEPSDNSVTGLSTEEPFNVGHSRKGIDVFRGMYKNVHIVFFQYQYTTGSGKEAQTHTHQVVAIGLPTARPLLDISQENFLTKRFAKDIDFENQAFNDIFRIKSPNRRFAYDIIHARTMEWMLQDQRARSYSWRFEGPWLMTSRSGALKLEEVFFYADFLIDILGQVPRHVWANN
;
A
#
# COMPACT_ATOMS: atom_id res chain seq x y z
N MET A 1 33.86 -49.47 18.02
CA MET A 1 33.12 -48.24 18.34
C MET A 1 32.10 -48.03 17.23
N SER A 2 30.89 -48.56 17.39
CA SER A 2 29.82 -48.43 16.38
C SER A 2 29.15 -47.08 16.52
N ASN A 3 29.11 -46.33 15.42
CA ASN A 3 28.40 -45.07 15.31
C ASN A 3 26.91 -45.36 15.41
N SER A 4 26.29 -45.11 16.57
CA SER A 4 24.84 -45.18 16.74
C SER A 4 24.23 -43.98 16.01
N SER A 5 23.78 -44.19 14.78
CA SER A 5 22.86 -43.28 14.09
C SER A 5 21.60 -43.16 14.95
N GLY A 6 21.45 -42.01 15.60
CA GLY A 6 20.29 -41.69 16.43
C GLY A 6 19.07 -41.43 15.56
N ASP A 7 18.49 -42.49 15.00
CA ASP A 7 17.22 -42.41 14.28
C ASP A 7 16.10 -42.20 15.31
N LEU A 8 15.28 -41.17 15.10
CA LEU A 8 14.11 -40.92 15.95
C LEU A 8 13.15 -42.13 15.87
N PRO A 9 12.46 -42.51 16.94
CA PRO A 9 11.50 -43.59 16.89
C PRO A 9 10.28 -43.21 16.02
N TRP A 10 9.67 -44.20 15.34
CA TRP A 10 8.57 -43.95 14.39
C TRP A 10 7.41 -43.13 14.97
N TRP A 11 7.10 -43.28 16.27
CA TRP A 11 6.05 -42.52 16.96
C TRP A 11 6.38 -41.03 17.07
N ALA A 12 7.65 -40.64 17.09
CA ALA A 12 8.05 -39.23 17.15
C ALA A 12 7.72 -38.52 15.83
N TYR A 13 7.87 -39.21 14.69
CA TYR A 13 7.43 -38.68 13.39
C TYR A 13 5.91 -38.55 13.33
N VAL A 14 5.16 -39.53 13.86
CA VAL A 14 3.69 -39.46 13.94
C VAL A 14 3.24 -38.27 14.79
N LEU A 15 3.86 -38.07 15.95
CA LEU A 15 3.56 -36.92 16.81
C LEU A 15 3.88 -35.59 16.10
N CYS A 16 5.02 -35.51 15.40
CA CYS A 16 5.39 -34.33 14.62
C CYS A 16 4.35 -34.02 13.53
N LEU A 17 3.90 -35.02 12.79
CA LEU A 17 2.84 -34.86 11.78
C LEU A 17 1.51 -34.38 12.38
N ILE A 18 1.12 -34.92 13.55
CA ILE A 18 -0.08 -34.47 14.26
C ILE A 18 0.05 -33.00 14.67
N VAL A 19 1.18 -32.60 15.27
CA VAL A 19 1.41 -31.21 15.68
C VAL A 19 1.38 -30.26 14.48
N VAL A 20 2.05 -30.61 13.39
CA VAL A 20 2.02 -29.83 12.14
C VAL A 20 0.60 -29.74 11.59
N GLY A 21 -0.13 -30.86 11.54
CA GLY A 21 -1.52 -30.91 11.06
C GLY A 21 -2.46 -30.04 11.90
N VAL A 22 -2.34 -30.09 13.23
CA VAL A 22 -3.10 -29.24 14.16
C VAL A 22 -2.76 -27.77 13.92
N GLY A 23 -1.49 -27.41 13.73
CA GLY A 23 -1.07 -26.05 13.41
C GLY A 23 -1.69 -25.53 12.11
N ILE A 24 -1.64 -26.32 11.03
CA ILE A 24 -2.28 -26.00 9.75
C ILE A 24 -3.79 -25.80 9.93
N TYR A 25 -4.45 -26.69 10.66
CA TYR A 25 -5.89 -26.61 10.92
C TYR A 25 -6.27 -25.31 11.66
N PHE A 26 -5.55 -24.95 12.72
CA PHE A 26 -5.82 -23.71 13.45
C PHE A 26 -5.56 -22.46 12.61
N ALA A 27 -4.48 -22.45 11.81
CA ALA A 27 -4.19 -21.34 10.88
C ALA A 27 -5.29 -21.19 9.82
N TRP A 28 -5.74 -22.30 9.22
CA TRP A 28 -6.84 -22.32 8.28
C TRP A 28 -8.14 -21.82 8.92
N ARG A 29 -8.46 -22.31 10.12
CA ARG A 29 -9.67 -21.89 10.85
C ARG A 29 -9.64 -20.41 11.21
N ALA A 30 -8.50 -19.89 11.64
CA ALA A 30 -8.31 -18.46 11.90
C ALA A 30 -8.50 -17.63 10.62
N ARG A 31 -7.95 -18.10 9.48
CA ARG A 31 -8.14 -17.45 8.18
C ARG A 31 -9.60 -17.42 7.75
N GLN A 32 -10.33 -18.53 7.91
CA GLN A 32 -11.77 -18.59 7.59
C GLN A 32 -12.60 -17.62 8.45
N LYS A 33 -12.29 -17.52 9.76
CA LYS A 33 -12.93 -16.54 10.64
C LYS A 33 -12.67 -15.10 10.18
N LYS A 34 -11.42 -14.78 9.82
CA LYS A 34 -11.06 -13.46 9.29
C LYS A 34 -11.81 -13.13 7.99
N ILE A 35 -11.87 -14.09 7.05
CA ILE A 35 -12.62 -13.95 5.79
C ILE A 35 -14.10 -13.70 6.05
N ALA A 36 -14.72 -14.44 6.99
CA ALA A 36 -16.13 -14.25 7.33
C ALA A 36 -16.39 -12.86 7.92
N MET A 37 -15.52 -12.39 8.83
CA MET A 37 -15.59 -11.04 9.39
C MET A 37 -15.45 -9.96 8.30
N PHE A 38 -14.50 -10.14 7.38
CA PHE A 38 -14.27 -9.19 6.28
C PHE A 38 -15.42 -9.18 5.27
N ARG A 39 -16.02 -10.34 4.97
CA ARG A 39 -17.26 -10.43 4.17
C ARG A 39 -18.42 -9.69 4.82
N ALA A 40 -18.62 -9.89 6.12
CA ALA A 40 -19.68 -9.21 6.86
C ALA A 40 -19.49 -7.69 6.87
N TRP A 41 -18.26 -7.23 7.12
CA TRP A 41 -17.91 -5.82 7.04
C TRP A 41 -18.13 -5.27 5.63
N ALA A 42 -17.68 -5.98 4.59
CA ALA A 42 -17.87 -5.55 3.20
C ALA A 42 -19.34 -5.40 2.85
N ALA A 43 -20.18 -6.38 3.22
CA ALA A 43 -21.62 -6.33 3.01
C ALA A 43 -22.29 -5.15 3.74
N GLN A 44 -21.87 -4.84 4.97
CA GLN A 44 -22.39 -3.71 5.76
C GLN A 44 -22.09 -2.37 5.10
N TYR A 45 -20.90 -2.21 4.51
CA TYR A 45 -20.44 -0.94 3.93
C TYR A 45 -20.62 -0.88 2.39
N GLY A 46 -21.22 -1.90 1.77
CA GLY A 46 -21.47 -1.94 0.32
C GLY A 46 -20.22 -2.18 -0.53
N PHE A 47 -19.19 -2.81 0.04
CA PHE A 47 -17.97 -3.19 -0.67
C PHE A 47 -18.05 -4.60 -1.25
N HIS A 48 -17.41 -4.80 -2.40
CA HIS A 48 -17.03 -6.11 -2.88
C HIS A 48 -15.71 -6.54 -2.21
N TYR A 49 -15.63 -7.78 -1.73
CA TYR A 49 -14.45 -8.30 -1.04
C TYR A 49 -13.97 -9.62 -1.63
N GLU A 50 -12.69 -9.64 -2.02
CA GLU A 50 -11.97 -10.84 -2.44
C GLU A 50 -10.84 -11.18 -1.46
N PRO A 51 -10.77 -12.41 -0.91
CA PRO A 51 -9.68 -12.81 -0.01
C PRO A 51 -8.29 -12.74 -0.63
N SER A 52 -8.20 -12.84 -1.96
CA SER A 52 -6.97 -12.68 -2.73
C SER A 52 -7.32 -12.27 -4.15
N ASP A 53 -6.61 -11.27 -4.67
CA ASP A 53 -6.67 -10.87 -6.06
C ASP A 53 -5.34 -10.20 -6.44
N ASN A 54 -4.65 -10.75 -7.44
CA ASN A 54 -3.33 -10.27 -7.83
C ASN A 54 -3.37 -9.16 -8.89
N SER A 55 -4.54 -8.82 -9.44
CA SER A 55 -4.69 -7.70 -10.36
C SER A 55 -4.21 -6.36 -9.74
N VAL A 56 -4.33 -6.22 -8.41
CA VAL A 56 -3.86 -5.04 -7.68
C VAL A 56 -2.34 -4.96 -7.54
N THR A 57 -1.59 -6.01 -7.86
CA THR A 57 -0.11 -5.97 -7.74
C THR A 57 0.54 -5.06 -8.78
N GLY A 58 -0.20 -4.71 -9.85
CA GLY A 58 0.21 -3.78 -10.89
C GLY A 58 -0.38 -2.38 -10.73
N LEU A 59 -0.89 -2.01 -9.54
CA LEU A 59 -1.49 -0.70 -9.31
C LEU A 59 -0.49 0.46 -9.47
N SER A 60 0.79 0.21 -9.17
CA SER A 60 1.88 1.17 -9.22
C SER A 60 3.17 0.49 -9.68
N THR A 61 4.04 1.25 -10.32
CA THR A 61 5.38 0.83 -10.74
C THR A 61 6.47 1.17 -9.72
N GLU A 62 6.11 1.99 -8.72
CA GLU A 62 6.99 2.51 -7.68
C GLU A 62 6.82 1.78 -6.33
N GLU A 63 7.84 1.83 -5.46
CA GLU A 63 7.83 1.16 -4.15
C GLU A 63 6.59 1.53 -3.31
N PRO A 64 6.01 0.59 -2.53
CA PRO A 64 6.45 -0.79 -2.30
C PRO A 64 6.12 -1.75 -3.45
N PHE A 65 5.43 -1.29 -4.49
CA PHE A 65 5.15 -2.10 -5.67
C PHE A 65 6.42 -2.34 -6.47
N ASN A 66 6.37 -3.38 -7.28
CA ASN A 66 7.49 -3.77 -8.14
C ASN A 66 8.82 -4.09 -7.42
N VAL A 67 8.82 -4.21 -6.09
CA VAL A 67 9.94 -4.70 -5.28
C VAL A 67 9.80 -6.19 -5.04
N GLY A 68 10.94 -6.88 -4.92
CA GLY A 68 11.01 -8.29 -4.54
C GLY A 68 10.25 -9.23 -5.50
N HIS A 69 9.82 -10.38 -4.99
CA HIS A 69 9.06 -11.39 -5.71
C HIS A 69 7.83 -11.86 -4.92
N SER A 70 7.10 -12.84 -5.45
CA SER A 70 5.91 -13.44 -4.81
C SER A 70 4.85 -12.43 -4.39
N ARG A 71 4.65 -11.40 -5.22
CA ARG A 71 3.76 -10.26 -4.97
C ARG A 71 2.30 -10.72 -4.96
N LYS A 72 1.54 -10.28 -3.95
CA LYS A 72 0.15 -10.68 -3.76
C LYS A 72 -0.71 -9.52 -3.28
N GLY A 73 -1.93 -9.45 -3.80
CA GLY A 73 -3.02 -8.69 -3.19
C GLY A 73 -3.83 -9.62 -2.29
N ILE A 74 -3.87 -9.29 -1.00
CA ILE A 74 -4.55 -10.05 0.04
C ILE A 74 -5.64 -9.15 0.62
N ASP A 75 -6.80 -9.76 0.89
CA ASP A 75 -7.95 -9.06 1.48
C ASP A 75 -8.28 -7.76 0.72
N VAL A 76 -8.71 -7.90 -0.54
CA VAL A 76 -8.96 -6.79 -1.45
C VAL A 76 -10.42 -6.35 -1.36
N PHE A 77 -10.63 -5.05 -1.19
CA PHE A 77 -11.96 -4.44 -1.13
C PHE A 77 -12.10 -3.39 -2.22
N ARG A 78 -13.26 -3.38 -2.88
CA ARG A 78 -13.60 -2.46 -3.96
C ARG A 78 -15.00 -1.92 -3.78
N GLY A 79 -15.19 -0.64 -4.02
CA GLY A 79 -16.50 -0.02 -3.88
C GLY A 79 -16.49 1.47 -4.15
N MET A 80 -17.49 2.14 -3.58
CA MET A 80 -17.66 3.58 -3.64
C MET A 80 -17.58 4.16 -2.23
N TYR A 81 -16.91 5.30 -2.09
CA TYR A 81 -16.87 6.07 -0.86
C TYR A 81 -16.91 7.55 -1.22
N LYS A 82 -17.84 8.32 -0.65
CA LYS A 82 -18.04 9.76 -0.97
C LYS A 82 -18.03 10.06 -2.49
N ASN A 83 -18.72 9.24 -3.27
CA ASN A 83 -18.84 9.35 -4.73
C ASN A 83 -17.53 9.18 -5.52
N VAL A 84 -16.48 8.62 -4.93
CA VAL A 84 -15.28 8.18 -5.64
C VAL A 84 -15.12 6.67 -5.55
N HIS A 85 -14.63 6.06 -6.63
CA HIS A 85 -14.20 4.67 -6.60
C HIS A 85 -13.05 4.54 -5.61
N ILE A 86 -13.08 3.49 -4.80
CA ILE A 86 -12.02 3.20 -3.83
C ILE A 86 -11.65 1.72 -3.91
N VAL A 87 -10.35 1.46 -3.84
CA VAL A 87 -9.79 0.12 -3.65
C VAL A 87 -8.81 0.18 -2.48
N PHE A 88 -8.90 -0.78 -1.57
CA PHE A 88 -7.92 -0.93 -0.51
C PHE A 88 -7.66 -2.41 -0.22
N PHE A 89 -6.43 -2.71 0.15
CA PHE A 89 -5.96 -4.08 0.28
C PHE A 89 -4.68 -4.16 1.09
N GLN A 90 -4.33 -5.39 1.44
CA GLN A 90 -3.00 -5.72 1.93
C GLN A 90 -2.13 -6.17 0.75
N TYR A 91 -1.08 -5.41 0.47
CA TYR A 91 -0.02 -5.80 -0.47
C TYR A 91 1.06 -6.58 0.27
N GLN A 92 1.49 -7.71 -0.28
CA GLN A 92 2.57 -8.52 0.29
C GLN A 92 3.60 -8.85 -0.78
N TYR A 93 4.88 -8.76 -0.44
CA TYR A 93 5.99 -9.20 -1.29
C TYR A 93 7.12 -9.78 -0.43
N THR A 94 8.03 -10.52 -1.06
CA THR A 94 9.18 -11.12 -0.39
C THR A 94 10.47 -10.59 -0.99
N THR A 95 11.45 -10.27 -0.13
CA THR A 95 12.82 -9.92 -0.53
C THR A 95 13.79 -10.97 0.00
N GLY A 96 14.95 -11.09 -0.63
CA GLY A 96 15.96 -12.10 -0.27
C GLY A 96 15.60 -13.49 -0.80
N SER A 97 16.36 -14.50 -0.40
CA SER A 97 16.15 -15.89 -0.79
C SER A 97 16.60 -16.85 0.33
N GLY A 98 16.07 -18.07 0.32
CA GLY A 98 16.42 -19.10 1.29
C GLY A 98 16.14 -18.67 2.74
N LYS A 99 17.17 -18.74 3.60
CA LYS A 99 17.06 -18.42 5.04
C LYS A 99 16.93 -16.92 5.34
N GLU A 100 17.31 -16.07 4.39
CA GLU A 100 17.25 -14.60 4.52
C GLU A 100 15.97 -14.02 3.88
N ALA A 101 15.00 -14.87 3.52
CA ALA A 101 13.75 -14.43 2.93
C ALA A 101 12.92 -13.65 3.95
N GLN A 102 12.58 -12.40 3.63
CA GLN A 102 11.75 -11.55 4.46
C GLN A 102 10.46 -11.19 3.73
N THR A 103 9.32 -11.35 4.40
CA THR A 103 8.01 -10.98 3.86
C THR A 103 7.61 -9.61 4.38
N HIS A 104 7.41 -8.69 3.45
CA HIS A 104 6.96 -7.33 3.70
C HIS A 104 5.47 -7.23 3.43
N THR A 105 4.79 -6.45 4.27
CA THR A 105 3.35 -6.26 4.21
C THR A 105 3.04 -4.78 4.27
N HIS A 106 2.17 -4.32 3.38
CA HIS A 106 1.70 -2.94 3.32
C HIS A 106 0.19 -2.89 3.22
N GLN A 107 -0.41 -1.91 3.86
CA GLN A 107 -1.77 -1.49 3.58
C GLN A 107 -1.72 -0.46 2.46
N VAL A 108 -2.52 -0.65 1.42
CA VAL A 108 -2.69 0.28 0.30
C VAL A 108 -4.13 0.77 0.32
N VAL A 109 -4.32 2.09 0.14
CA VAL A 109 -5.61 2.72 -0.12
C VAL A 109 -5.47 3.58 -1.36
N ALA A 110 -6.35 3.42 -2.32
CA ALA A 110 -6.36 4.18 -3.56
C ALA A 110 -7.78 4.61 -3.94
N ILE A 111 -7.91 5.82 -4.45
CA ILE A 111 -9.14 6.35 -5.01
C ILE A 111 -9.00 6.57 -6.52
N GLY A 112 -10.09 6.34 -7.25
CA GLY A 112 -10.14 6.52 -8.68
C GLY A 112 -10.08 7.99 -9.08
N LEU A 113 -9.29 8.29 -10.11
CA LEU A 113 -9.19 9.60 -10.72
C LEU A 113 -10.19 9.76 -11.87
N PRO A 114 -10.67 10.98 -12.16
CA PRO A 114 -11.52 11.25 -13.33
C PRO A 114 -10.84 10.91 -14.67
N THR A 115 -9.53 11.15 -14.76
CA THR A 115 -8.69 10.81 -15.92
C THR A 115 -7.36 10.28 -15.41
N ALA A 116 -6.77 9.33 -16.13
CA ALA A 116 -5.43 8.84 -15.83
C ALA A 116 -4.37 9.96 -15.85
N ARG A 117 -3.41 9.89 -14.92
CA ARG A 117 -2.35 10.90 -14.76
C ARG A 117 -0.95 10.28 -14.80
N PRO A 118 0.06 11.06 -15.24
CA PRO A 118 1.46 10.67 -15.11
C PRO A 118 1.81 10.39 -13.65
N LEU A 119 2.88 9.60 -13.46
CA LEU A 119 3.45 9.38 -12.14
C LEU A 119 3.82 10.73 -11.49
N LEU A 120 3.32 10.97 -10.29
CA LEU A 120 3.78 12.03 -9.40
C LEU A 120 3.78 11.46 -7.99
N ASP A 121 4.97 11.20 -7.46
CA ASP A 121 5.17 10.58 -6.16
C ASP A 121 5.69 11.60 -5.14
N ILE A 122 4.98 11.71 -4.03
CA ILE A 122 5.23 12.64 -2.94
C ILE A 122 5.54 11.82 -1.70
N SER A 123 6.72 12.05 -1.15
CA SER A 123 7.17 11.41 0.08
C SER A 123 7.79 12.44 1.01
N GLN A 124 7.92 12.08 2.29
CA GLN A 124 8.63 12.93 3.25
C GLN A 124 10.14 12.75 3.10
N GLU A 125 10.89 13.83 3.28
CA GLU A 125 12.32 13.75 3.47
C GLU A 125 12.61 13.20 4.88
N ASN A 126 12.80 11.89 4.98
CA ASN A 126 13.40 11.30 6.17
C ASN A 126 14.91 11.53 6.11
N PHE A 127 15.51 12.01 7.21
CA PHE A 127 16.96 12.22 7.37
C PHE A 127 17.82 10.97 7.04
N LEU A 128 17.21 9.78 7.00
CA LEU A 128 17.83 8.47 6.72
C LEU A 128 17.82 8.06 5.24
N THR A 129 17.05 8.73 4.37
CA THR A 129 16.90 8.39 2.94
C THR A 129 17.47 9.45 2.00
N LYS A 130 18.62 10.06 2.36
CA LYS A 130 19.40 10.94 1.48
C LYS A 130 19.91 10.29 0.18
N ARG A 131 19.59 9.01 -0.06
CA ARG A 131 20.16 8.18 -1.13
C ARG A 131 19.34 8.14 -2.41
N PHE A 132 18.19 8.78 -2.43
CA PHE A 132 17.37 8.86 -3.63
C PHE A 132 17.33 10.32 -4.12
N ALA A 133 17.75 10.55 -5.37
CA ALA A 133 17.80 11.88 -5.96
C ALA A 133 16.42 12.54 -5.91
N LYS A 134 16.36 13.79 -5.46
CA LYS A 134 15.16 14.63 -5.57
C LYS A 134 15.03 15.02 -7.05
N ASP A 135 13.91 14.70 -7.68
CA ASP A 135 13.76 14.97 -9.12
C ASP A 135 13.30 16.41 -9.38
N ILE A 136 12.52 16.99 -8.44
CA ILE A 136 11.90 18.30 -8.62
C ILE A 136 11.98 19.12 -7.33
N ASP A 137 12.55 20.31 -7.47
CA ASP A 137 12.61 21.36 -6.46
C ASP A 137 11.67 22.51 -6.85
N PHE A 138 11.04 23.09 -5.83
CA PHE A 138 10.17 24.25 -5.95
C PHE A 138 10.87 25.50 -5.39
N GLU A 139 10.31 26.68 -5.61
CA GLU A 139 10.89 27.93 -5.08
C GLU A 139 10.74 28.07 -3.55
N ASN A 140 9.86 27.27 -2.94
CA ASN A 140 9.63 27.29 -1.50
C ASN A 140 10.59 26.34 -0.78
N GLN A 141 11.59 26.90 -0.10
CA GLN A 141 12.59 26.11 0.64
C GLN A 141 11.98 25.28 1.77
N ALA A 142 11.05 25.84 2.55
CA ALA A 142 10.42 25.11 3.65
C ALA A 142 9.62 23.88 3.16
N PHE A 143 9.03 23.98 1.98
CA PHE A 143 8.40 22.83 1.31
C PHE A 143 9.44 21.78 0.90
N ASN A 144 10.52 22.23 0.27
CA ASN A 144 11.62 21.39 -0.20
C ASN A 144 12.35 20.64 0.92
N ASP A 145 12.40 21.18 2.14
CA ASP A 145 13.03 20.58 3.31
C ASP A 145 12.19 19.44 3.94
N ILE A 146 10.90 19.38 3.61
CA ILE A 146 9.96 18.40 4.17
C ILE A 146 9.55 17.37 3.13
N PHE A 147 9.39 17.79 1.88
CA PHE A 147 8.81 16.98 0.82
C PHE A 147 9.80 16.68 -0.29
N ARG A 148 9.83 15.40 -0.67
CA ARG A 148 10.53 14.94 -1.85
C ARG A 148 9.53 14.60 -2.94
N ILE A 149 9.74 15.21 -4.10
CA ILE A 149 8.88 15.09 -5.29
C ILE A 149 9.63 14.32 -6.37
N LYS A 150 9.00 13.23 -6.84
CA LYS A 150 9.50 12.39 -7.93
C LYS A 150 8.45 12.34 -9.04
N SER A 151 8.85 12.68 -10.27
CA SER A 151 7.96 12.63 -11.43
C SER A 151 8.74 12.67 -12.75
N PRO A 152 8.45 11.78 -13.71
CA PRO A 152 8.98 11.89 -15.07
C PRO A 152 8.38 13.07 -15.84
N ASN A 153 7.24 13.61 -15.39
CA ASN A 153 6.57 14.76 -16.01
C ASN A 153 6.62 15.98 -15.09
N ARG A 154 7.66 16.81 -15.25
CA ARG A 154 7.85 18.02 -14.45
C ARG A 154 6.67 19.00 -14.56
N ARG A 155 6.12 19.16 -15.77
CA ARG A 155 4.98 20.07 -15.99
C ARG A 155 3.79 19.64 -15.14
N PHE A 156 3.46 18.35 -15.14
CA PHE A 156 2.39 17.82 -14.30
C PHE A 156 2.65 18.05 -12.81
N ALA A 157 3.89 17.90 -12.34
CA ALA A 157 4.24 18.20 -10.95
C ALA A 157 3.98 19.67 -10.58
N TYR A 158 4.37 20.63 -11.44
CA TYR A 158 4.12 22.05 -11.22
C TYR A 158 2.64 22.44 -11.34
N ASP A 159 1.88 21.78 -12.23
CA ASP A 159 0.44 22.01 -12.38
C ASP A 159 -0.34 21.55 -11.12
N ILE A 160 0.12 20.51 -10.42
CA ILE A 160 -0.48 20.01 -9.17
C ILE A 160 0.02 20.79 -7.94
N ILE A 161 1.34 20.95 -7.83
CA ILE A 161 2.02 21.50 -6.64
C ILE A 161 2.27 23.00 -6.86
N HIS A 162 1.19 23.77 -6.84
CA HIS A 162 1.24 25.23 -6.82
C HIS A 162 1.27 25.80 -5.39
N ALA A 163 1.43 27.12 -5.25
CA ALA A 163 1.56 27.82 -3.96
C ALA A 163 0.51 27.40 -2.91
N ARG A 164 -0.77 27.34 -3.28
CA ARG A 164 -1.85 26.92 -2.36
C ARG A 164 -1.73 25.46 -1.93
N THR A 165 -1.36 24.55 -2.83
CA THR A 165 -1.14 23.14 -2.48
C THR A 165 0.02 23.01 -1.52
N MET A 166 1.12 23.74 -1.76
CA MET A 166 2.28 23.73 -0.86
C MET A 166 1.92 24.24 0.54
N GLU A 167 1.20 25.36 0.63
CA GLU A 167 0.72 25.90 1.91
C GLU A 167 -0.17 24.90 2.66
N TRP A 168 -1.12 24.27 1.96
CA TRP A 168 -1.97 23.24 2.55
C TRP A 168 -1.16 22.03 3.03
N MET A 169 -0.23 21.52 2.22
CA MET A 169 0.62 20.38 2.58
C MET A 169 1.50 20.67 3.80
N LEU A 170 1.99 21.91 3.95
CA LEU A 170 2.77 22.32 5.11
C LEU A 170 1.95 22.38 6.40
N GLN A 171 0.65 22.64 6.30
CA GLN A 171 -0.27 22.74 7.44
C GLN A 171 -0.93 21.40 7.79
N ASP A 172 -1.15 20.52 6.82
CA ASP A 172 -1.83 19.24 7.03
C ASP A 172 -0.87 18.17 7.57
N GLN A 173 -1.13 17.70 8.80
CA GLN A 173 -0.31 16.68 9.45
C GLN A 173 -0.26 15.36 8.66
N ARG A 174 -1.33 14.98 7.95
CA ARG A 174 -1.40 13.74 7.16
C ARG A 174 -0.50 13.85 5.95
N ALA A 175 -0.51 14.99 5.26
CA ALA A 175 0.41 15.25 4.14
C ALA A 175 1.87 15.12 4.60
N ARG A 176 2.19 15.61 5.80
CA ARG A 176 3.53 15.51 6.40
C ARG A 176 3.88 14.13 6.99
N SER A 177 2.95 13.17 6.99
CA SER A 177 3.15 11.86 7.61
C SER A 177 3.04 10.69 6.63
N TYR A 178 2.34 10.86 5.51
CA TYR A 178 2.06 9.79 4.56
C TYR A 178 2.67 10.07 3.21
N SER A 179 3.32 9.08 2.61
CA SER A 179 3.62 9.11 1.19
C SER A 179 2.35 8.90 0.38
N TRP A 180 2.19 9.64 -0.71
CA TRP A 180 1.05 9.54 -1.59
C TRP A 180 1.45 9.87 -3.03
N ARG A 181 0.72 9.34 -4.01
CA ARG A 181 1.07 9.51 -5.41
C ARG A 181 -0.11 9.46 -6.36
N PHE A 182 0.03 10.16 -7.47
CA PHE A 182 -0.75 9.94 -8.68
C PHE A 182 -0.02 8.93 -9.56
N GLU A 183 -0.73 7.91 -10.04
CA GLU A 183 -0.21 7.01 -11.08
C GLU A 183 -1.35 6.36 -11.85
N GLY A 184 -1.37 6.58 -13.17
CA GLY A 184 -2.44 6.05 -14.02
C GLY A 184 -3.80 6.52 -13.50
N PRO A 185 -4.79 5.63 -13.32
CA PRO A 185 -6.13 6.02 -12.89
C PRO A 185 -6.27 6.21 -11.37
N TRP A 186 -5.17 6.19 -10.60
CA TRP A 186 -5.22 6.15 -9.15
C TRP A 186 -4.50 7.34 -8.48
N LEU A 187 -5.12 7.86 -7.44
CA LEU A 187 -4.44 8.60 -6.37
C LEU A 187 -4.40 7.69 -5.15
N MET A 188 -3.20 7.40 -4.63
CA MET A 188 -3.01 6.36 -3.62
C MET A 188 -2.07 6.78 -2.50
N THR A 189 -2.21 6.11 -1.36
CA THR A 189 -1.26 6.13 -0.24
C THR A 189 -1.02 4.70 0.25
N SER A 190 0.12 4.49 0.89
CA SER A 190 0.42 3.21 1.53
C SER A 190 1.16 3.39 2.84
N ARG A 191 1.00 2.41 3.72
CA ARG A 191 1.80 2.30 4.95
C ARG A 191 2.25 0.86 5.16
N SER A 192 3.36 0.69 5.86
CA SER A 192 3.79 -0.65 6.29
C SER A 192 2.80 -1.25 7.30
N GLY A 193 2.74 -2.58 7.32
CA GLY A 193 1.89 -3.36 8.22
C GLY A 193 0.61 -3.87 7.57
N ALA A 194 -0.15 -4.66 8.34
CA ALA A 194 -1.37 -5.30 7.90
C ALA A 194 -2.49 -4.30 7.60
N LEU A 195 -3.46 -4.76 6.79
CA LEU A 195 -4.71 -4.04 6.55
C LEU A 195 -5.52 -3.94 7.85
N LYS A 196 -5.95 -2.72 8.18
CA LYS A 196 -6.81 -2.36 9.30
C LYS A 196 -8.01 -1.58 8.76
N LEU A 197 -9.20 -2.18 8.87
CA LEU A 197 -10.43 -1.62 8.29
C LEU A 197 -10.84 -0.32 8.96
N GLU A 198 -10.49 -0.13 10.23
CA GLU A 198 -10.77 1.08 11.00
C GLU A 198 -10.00 2.33 10.52
N GLU A 199 -8.91 2.15 9.75
CA GLU A 199 -8.09 3.27 9.26
C GLU A 199 -8.39 3.62 7.78
N VAL A 200 -9.07 2.76 7.02
CA VAL A 200 -9.15 2.91 5.55
C VAL A 200 -9.88 4.19 5.12
N PHE A 201 -10.93 4.57 5.84
CA PHE A 201 -11.67 5.80 5.52
C PHE A 201 -10.91 7.07 5.89
N PHE A 202 -10.04 7.02 6.90
CA PHE A 202 -9.16 8.13 7.22
C PHE A 202 -8.15 8.40 6.10
N TYR A 203 -7.58 7.34 5.52
CA TYR A 203 -6.74 7.45 4.33
C TYR A 203 -7.52 7.87 3.09
N ALA A 204 -8.72 7.34 2.89
CA ALA A 204 -9.57 7.73 1.77
C ALA A 204 -9.94 9.22 1.83
N ASP A 205 -10.33 9.72 3.01
CA ASP A 205 -10.63 11.14 3.24
C ASP A 205 -9.41 12.01 2.94
N PHE A 206 -8.22 11.60 3.37
CA PHE A 206 -6.98 12.29 3.02
C PHE A 206 -6.75 12.37 1.49
N LEU A 207 -6.94 11.27 0.76
CA LEU A 207 -6.79 11.27 -0.69
C LEU A 207 -7.86 12.12 -1.38
N ILE A 208 -9.09 12.14 -0.86
CA ILE A 208 -10.18 13.00 -1.35
C ILE A 208 -9.83 14.48 -1.12
N ASP A 209 -9.27 14.82 0.05
CA ASP A 209 -8.84 16.19 0.36
C ASP A 209 -7.71 16.63 -0.58
N ILE A 210 -6.73 15.76 -0.86
CA ILE A 210 -5.70 16.00 -1.89
C ILE A 210 -6.33 16.23 -3.26
N LEU A 211 -7.27 15.37 -3.66
CA LEU A 211 -7.97 15.50 -4.94
C LEU A 211 -8.69 16.85 -5.04
N GLY A 212 -9.23 17.36 -3.93
CA GLY A 212 -9.84 18.68 -3.81
C GLY A 212 -8.86 19.85 -3.94
N GLN A 213 -7.57 19.65 -3.65
CA GLN A 213 -6.53 20.66 -3.88
C GLN A 213 -6.10 20.75 -5.36
N VAL A 214 -6.40 19.73 -6.17
CA VAL A 214 -5.96 19.69 -7.57
C VAL A 214 -6.66 20.79 -8.39
N PRO A 215 -5.91 21.70 -9.04
CA PRO A 215 -6.51 22.76 -9.84
C PRO A 215 -7.38 22.23 -10.98
N ARG A 216 -8.51 22.90 -11.25
CA ARG A 216 -9.47 22.48 -12.29
C ARG A 216 -8.84 22.30 -13.68
N HIS A 217 -7.86 23.13 -14.04
CA HIS A 217 -7.22 23.08 -15.34
C HIS A 217 -6.46 21.77 -15.60
N VAL A 218 -6.00 21.10 -14.53
CA VAL A 218 -5.36 19.78 -14.65
C VAL A 218 -6.33 18.80 -15.30
N TRP A 219 -7.61 18.85 -14.92
CA TRP A 219 -8.68 18.00 -15.47
C TRP A 219 -9.15 18.38 -16.87
N ALA A 220 -8.83 19.57 -17.36
CA ALA A 220 -9.33 20.08 -18.64
C ALA A 220 -8.47 19.69 -19.86
N ASN A 221 -7.21 19.29 -19.64
CA ASN A 221 -6.30 18.90 -20.71
C ASN A 221 -6.35 17.37 -20.89
N ASN A 222 -7.17 16.91 -21.85
CA ASN A 222 -7.13 15.57 -22.43
C ASN A 222 -6.47 15.63 -23.81
#